data_AF-A0A7S4UWY5-F1
#
_entry.id   AF-A0A7S4UWY5-F1
#
_cell.length_a   1.000
_cell.length_b   1.000
_cell.length_c   1.000
_cell.angle_alpha   90.00
_cell.angle_beta   90.00
_cell.angle_gamma   90.00
#
_symmetry.space_group_name_H-M   'P 1'
#
loop_
_entity.id
_entity.type
_entity.pdbx_description
1 polymer ?
#
loop_
_entity_poly.entity_id
_entity_poly.type
_entity_poly.pdbx_seq_one_letter_code
_entity_poly.pdbx_strand_id
1 'polypeptide(L)'
;MGCLQGKEESASKQQKQQTPQALKQDAGKPAPVNQMANPIKNDPPAKPRQITMKEVAEHTKDPEIWFVIHGKVYSVGEFKDHPGGFQALQRSAGKDVSIEFDDMHDDFAKQQLSRYYIGDLVGPSSTEQKTQLSDTTAVEQSSTCLKGMHEALVCSLQERTVLSRDSYLFRFSLPTDKSFGLPIGQHIRITAEIDGSPVSR
;
A
#
# COMPACT_ATOMS: atom_id res chain seq x y z
N MET A 1 -31.38 57.50 26.52
CA MET A 1 -30.28 56.54 26.76
C MET A 1 -29.13 56.94 25.84
N GLY A 2 -27.92 57.32 26.22
CA GLY A 2 -27.23 57.48 27.50
C GLY A 2 -25.75 57.75 27.15
N CYS A 3 -25.25 58.93 27.56
CA CYS A 3 -23.90 59.50 27.62
C CYS A 3 -22.69 58.93 26.84
N LEU A 4 -22.08 59.82 26.04
CA LEU A 4 -20.66 59.87 25.72
C LEU A 4 -19.98 60.91 26.63
N GLN A 5 -18.95 60.52 27.38
CA GLN A 5 -17.93 61.43 27.92
C GLN A 5 -16.57 60.72 27.92
N GLY A 6 -15.56 61.37 27.34
CA GLY A 6 -14.15 61.03 27.53
C GLY A 6 -13.54 61.77 28.72
N LYS A 7 -12.32 61.36 29.10
CA LYS A 7 -11.20 62.11 29.72
C LYS A 7 -10.02 61.13 29.91
N GLU A 8 -8.83 61.49 29.39
CA GLU A 8 -7.58 61.85 30.14
C GLU A 8 -6.96 60.67 30.92
N GLU A 9 -5.67 60.46 31.15
CA GLU A 9 -4.34 60.91 30.69
C GLU A 9 -3.36 59.99 31.49
N SER A 10 -2.06 59.99 31.13
CA SER A 10 -0.91 59.79 32.04
C SER A 10 -0.20 58.42 32.11
N ALA A 11 0.93 58.38 31.40
CA ALA A 11 2.30 58.32 31.93
C ALA A 11 2.72 57.20 32.91
N SER A 12 3.72 56.44 32.42
CA SER A 12 5.04 56.22 33.03
C SER A 12 5.16 55.36 34.31
N LYS A 13 5.87 54.23 34.20
CA LYS A 13 6.94 53.87 35.15
C LYS A 13 7.89 52.78 34.63
N GLN A 14 9.18 53.12 34.64
CA GLN A 14 10.35 52.27 34.49
C GLN A 14 10.64 51.47 35.77
N GLN A 15 11.23 50.27 35.63
CA GLN A 15 12.26 49.71 36.54
C GLN A 15 12.91 48.49 35.85
N LYS A 16 14.12 48.54 35.27
CA LYS A 16 15.49 48.57 35.84
C LYS A 16 15.91 47.27 36.57
N GLN A 17 16.77 46.52 35.87
CA GLN A 17 17.96 45.74 36.31
C GLN A 17 17.78 44.64 37.38
N GLN A 18 18.25 43.42 37.04
CA GLN A 18 19.43 42.79 37.69
C GLN A 18 19.69 41.36 37.14
N THR A 19 20.90 41.13 36.66
CA THR A 19 21.63 39.84 36.70
C THR A 19 22.19 39.67 38.12
N PRO A 20 22.37 38.44 38.65
CA PRO A 20 23.68 37.79 38.48
C PRO A 20 23.73 36.23 38.50
N GLN A 21 24.75 35.73 37.79
CA GLN A 21 25.72 34.67 38.17
C GLN A 21 25.31 33.19 38.37
N ALA A 22 25.81 32.39 37.41
CA ALA A 22 26.44 31.06 37.45
C ALA A 22 26.51 30.23 38.76
N LEU A 23 26.11 28.96 38.64
CA LEU A 23 26.72 27.81 39.33
C LEU A 23 27.05 26.68 38.33
N LYS A 24 28.04 25.87 38.69
CA LYS A 24 28.95 25.09 37.84
C LYS A 24 28.48 23.64 37.57
N GLN A 25 28.90 23.12 36.40
CA GLN A 25 29.43 21.79 36.04
C GLN A 25 28.90 20.51 36.75
N ASP A 26 28.50 19.49 35.97
CA ASP A 26 29.24 18.21 35.86
C ASP A 26 28.74 17.35 34.66
N ALA A 27 29.63 16.52 34.14
CA ALA A 27 29.60 15.81 32.89
C ALA A 27 28.66 14.58 32.82
N GLY A 28 28.10 14.33 31.64
CA GLY A 28 27.31 13.13 31.35
C GLY A 28 27.00 12.93 29.85
N LYS A 29 28.04 12.62 29.07
CA LYS A 29 28.05 11.83 27.82
C LYS A 29 26.71 11.70 27.04
N PRO A 30 26.49 12.40 25.90
CA PRO A 30 25.37 12.08 25.02
C PRO A 30 25.68 10.80 24.23
N ALA A 31 24.80 9.79 24.36
CA ALA A 31 24.74 8.65 23.46
C ALA A 31 24.42 9.11 22.03
N PRO A 32 24.97 8.47 20.98
CA PRO A 32 24.86 8.97 19.63
C PRO A 32 23.45 8.72 19.09
N VAL A 33 22.71 9.80 18.85
CA VAL A 33 21.59 9.80 17.91
C VAL A 33 22.19 9.60 16.52
N ASN A 34 22.06 8.40 15.96
CA ASN A 34 22.54 8.13 14.62
C ASN A 34 21.60 8.83 13.63
N GLN A 35 21.96 10.06 13.29
CA GLN A 35 21.41 10.79 12.16
C GLN A 35 21.81 10.06 10.87
N MET A 36 20.82 9.56 10.13
CA MET A 36 20.95 9.39 8.69
C MET A 36 19.74 10.05 8.04
N ALA A 37 19.76 11.38 8.03
CA ALA A 37 19.07 12.15 7.01
C ALA A 37 19.73 11.82 5.66
N ASN A 38 19.00 11.19 4.76
CA ASN A 38 19.44 11.10 3.36
C ASN A 38 18.64 12.10 2.52
N PRO A 39 19.27 13.17 2.00
CA PRO A 39 18.72 13.93 0.89
C PRO A 39 18.87 13.08 -0.37
N ILE A 40 17.75 12.58 -0.93
CA ILE A 40 17.78 11.85 -2.21
C ILE A 40 18.06 12.87 -3.32
N LYS A 41 19.34 13.07 -3.62
CA LYS A 41 19.79 13.66 -4.87
C LYS A 41 19.72 12.55 -5.93
N ASN A 42 18.99 12.83 -7.00
CA ASN A 42 18.69 11.93 -8.11
C ASN A 42 19.91 11.69 -9.00
N ASP A 43 20.83 10.82 -8.56
CA ASP A 43 21.74 10.09 -9.44
C ASP A 43 21.43 8.60 -9.29
N PRO A 44 21.08 7.86 -10.36
CA PRO A 44 20.76 6.44 -10.24
C PRO A 44 22.01 5.67 -9.79
N PRO A 45 21.98 4.98 -8.63
CA PRO A 45 23.10 4.13 -8.23
C PRO A 45 23.26 2.99 -9.22
N ALA A 46 24.51 2.68 -9.58
CA ALA A 46 24.86 1.62 -10.53
C ALA A 46 24.40 0.21 -10.11
N LYS A 47 23.87 0.05 -8.89
CA LYS A 47 23.18 -1.15 -8.42
C LYS A 47 21.91 -0.77 -7.68
N PRO A 48 20.79 -1.45 -7.94
CA PRO A 48 19.54 -1.21 -7.22
C PRO A 48 19.71 -1.57 -5.74
N ARG A 49 19.10 -0.76 -4.86
CA ARG A 49 19.08 -1.03 -3.41
C ARG A 49 18.33 -2.34 -3.18
N GLN A 50 18.87 -3.20 -2.32
CA GLN A 50 18.20 -4.42 -1.90
C GLN A 50 17.34 -4.10 -0.67
N ILE A 51 16.04 -4.36 -0.76
CA ILE A 51 15.05 -4.01 0.27
C ILE A 51 14.30 -5.28 0.66
N THR A 52 14.01 -5.48 1.95
CA THR A 52 13.25 -6.66 2.41
C THR A 52 11.77 -6.33 2.61
N MET A 53 10.88 -7.34 2.54
CA MET A 53 9.46 -7.13 2.83
C MET A 53 9.21 -6.56 4.24
N LYS A 54 10.07 -6.90 5.20
CA LYS A 54 9.98 -6.37 6.57
C LYS A 54 10.19 -4.85 6.58
N GLU A 55 11.18 -4.38 5.84
CA GLU A 55 11.47 -2.95 5.70
C GLU A 55 10.32 -2.22 4.99
N VAL A 56 9.78 -2.82 3.91
CA VAL A 56 8.61 -2.26 3.22
C VAL A 56 7.41 -2.11 4.16
N ALA A 57 7.16 -3.11 5.03
CA ALA A 57 6.04 -3.08 5.98
C ALA A 57 6.15 -2.00 7.06
N GLU A 58 7.34 -1.42 7.28
CA GLU A 58 7.53 -0.30 8.21
C GLU A 58 7.09 1.04 7.58
N HIS A 59 7.09 1.13 6.25
CA HIS A 59 6.80 2.35 5.47
C HIS A 59 5.32 2.39 5.04
N THR A 60 4.45 2.62 6.01
CA THR A 60 2.97 2.55 5.85
C THR A 60 2.24 3.89 5.98
N LYS A 61 2.95 4.97 6.32
CA LYS A 61 2.35 6.26 6.70
C LYS A 61 2.98 7.39 5.92
N ASP A 62 2.22 8.46 5.68
CA ASP A 62 2.74 9.68 5.05
C ASP A 62 3.92 10.27 5.86
N PRO A 63 5.00 10.73 5.22
CA PRO A 63 5.28 10.76 3.77
C PRO A 63 6.02 9.51 3.25
N GLU A 64 6.09 8.44 4.04
CA GLU A 64 6.87 7.23 3.78
C GLU A 64 5.94 6.04 3.46
N ILE A 65 5.29 6.10 2.30
CA ILE A 65 4.40 5.03 1.83
C ILE A 65 5.09 4.24 0.73
N TRP A 66 5.36 2.95 1.01
CA TRP A 66 6.02 2.06 0.07
C TRP A 66 5.11 0.91 -0.39
N PHE A 67 5.39 0.41 -1.60
CA PHE A 67 4.72 -0.73 -2.21
C PHE A 67 5.71 -1.63 -2.91
N VAL A 68 5.37 -2.91 -3.02
CA VAL A 68 6.03 -3.84 -3.95
C VAL A 68 5.13 -4.06 -5.16
N ILE A 69 5.71 -3.94 -6.35
CA ILE A 69 5.08 -4.29 -7.63
C ILE A 69 6.10 -5.09 -8.44
N HIS A 70 5.78 -6.33 -8.81
CA HIS A 70 6.63 -7.21 -9.62
C HIS A 70 8.07 -7.35 -9.09
N GLY A 71 8.21 -7.53 -7.77
CA GLY A 71 9.51 -7.66 -7.11
C GLY A 71 10.33 -6.36 -7.01
N LYS A 72 9.74 -5.22 -7.36
CA LYS A 72 10.35 -3.89 -7.27
C LYS A 72 9.68 -3.06 -6.19
N VAL A 73 10.45 -2.26 -5.48
CA VAL A 73 9.98 -1.42 -4.38
C VAL A 73 9.88 0.03 -4.85
N TYR A 74 8.74 0.65 -4.56
CA TYR A 74 8.42 2.01 -4.96
C TYR A 74 8.04 2.87 -3.75
N SER A 75 8.57 4.08 -3.67
CA SER A 75 8.23 5.08 -2.65
C SER A 75 7.40 6.18 -3.26
N VAL A 76 6.11 6.25 -2.93
CA VAL A 76 5.16 7.18 -3.58
C VAL A 76 4.67 8.28 -2.64
N GLY A 77 5.39 8.55 -1.55
CA GLY A 77 5.04 9.61 -0.59
C GLY A 77 4.81 10.99 -1.21
N GLU A 78 5.54 11.31 -2.27
CA GLU A 78 5.40 12.59 -2.99
C GLU A 78 4.31 12.57 -4.06
N PHE A 79 3.65 11.43 -4.29
CA PHE A 79 2.61 11.28 -5.31
C PHE A 79 1.25 11.74 -4.77
N LYS A 80 0.88 12.97 -5.12
CA LYS A 80 -0.37 13.59 -4.65
C LYS A 80 -1.57 13.33 -5.56
N ASP A 81 -1.32 13.06 -6.85
CA ASP A 81 -2.34 13.04 -7.89
C ASP A 81 -2.72 11.60 -8.30
N HIS A 82 -2.94 10.72 -7.32
CA HIS A 82 -3.44 9.37 -7.60
C HIS A 82 -4.93 9.42 -7.97
N PRO A 83 -5.35 8.95 -9.16
CA PRO A 83 -6.77 8.96 -9.56
C PRO A 83 -7.71 8.18 -8.61
N GLY A 84 -7.19 7.14 -7.95
CA GLY A 84 -7.92 6.39 -6.91
C GLY A 84 -7.94 7.07 -5.53
N GLY A 85 -7.34 8.26 -5.41
CA GLY A 85 -7.19 9.00 -4.18
C GLY A 85 -6.12 8.46 -3.23
N PHE A 86 -5.76 9.28 -2.25
CA PHE A 86 -4.74 8.96 -1.24
C PHE A 86 -5.13 7.77 -0.34
N GLN A 87 -6.43 7.63 -0.02
CA GLN A 87 -6.90 6.52 0.83
C GLN A 87 -6.64 5.14 0.22
N ALA A 88 -6.69 5.02 -1.11
CA ALA A 88 -6.38 3.75 -1.78
C ALA A 88 -4.91 3.35 -1.57
N LEU A 89 -3.99 4.30 -1.68
CA LEU A 89 -2.57 4.08 -1.38
C LEU A 89 -2.40 3.64 0.08
N GLN A 90 -2.98 4.39 1.02
CA GLN A 90 -2.81 4.11 2.44
C GLN A 90 -3.31 2.71 2.87
N ARG A 91 -4.37 2.17 2.25
CA ARG A 91 -4.89 0.83 2.58
C ARG A 91 -3.94 -0.30 2.17
N SER A 92 -3.18 -0.07 1.11
CA SER A 92 -2.27 -1.07 0.56
C SER A 92 -0.81 -0.81 0.92
N ALA A 93 -0.55 0.22 1.72
CA ALA A 93 0.78 0.62 2.12
C ALA A 93 1.54 -0.53 2.81
N GLY A 94 2.83 -0.65 2.51
CA GLY A 94 3.71 -1.68 3.06
C GLY A 94 3.46 -3.10 2.53
N LYS A 95 2.70 -3.26 1.43
CA LYS A 95 2.33 -4.56 0.87
C LYS A 95 2.83 -4.73 -0.56
N ASP A 96 2.82 -5.99 -1.00
CA ASP A 96 2.86 -6.33 -2.41
C ASP A 96 1.47 -6.12 -3.01
N VAL A 97 1.41 -5.27 -4.03
CA VAL A 97 0.17 -4.84 -4.71
C VAL A 97 0.24 -5.13 -6.21
N SER A 98 1.11 -6.06 -6.62
CA SER A 98 1.34 -6.37 -8.04
C SER A 98 0.04 -6.69 -8.78
N ILE A 99 -0.85 -7.47 -8.16
CA ILE A 99 -2.11 -7.91 -8.76
C ILE A 99 -3.10 -6.76 -8.83
N GLU A 100 -3.31 -6.04 -7.73
CA GLU A 100 -4.24 -4.91 -7.66
C GLU A 100 -3.80 -3.78 -8.59
N PHE A 101 -2.50 -3.58 -8.72
CA PHE A 101 -1.93 -2.60 -9.63
C PHE A 101 -2.23 -2.98 -11.09
N ASP A 102 -1.92 -4.20 -11.50
CA ASP A 102 -2.16 -4.67 -12.88
C ASP A 102 -3.65 -4.67 -13.28
N ASP A 103 -4.55 -4.86 -12.30
CA ASP A 103 -5.99 -4.89 -12.55
C ASP A 103 -6.60 -3.51 -12.78
N MET A 104 -6.02 -2.48 -12.14
CA MET A 104 -6.61 -1.14 -12.10
C MET A 104 -5.85 -0.11 -12.94
N HIS A 105 -4.64 -0.42 -13.39
CA HIS A 105 -3.75 0.55 -14.03
C HIS A 105 -3.37 0.16 -15.46
N ASP A 106 -3.38 1.16 -16.33
CA ASP A 106 -2.96 1.05 -17.72
C ASP A 106 -1.42 1.14 -17.87
N ASP A 107 -0.94 1.05 -19.11
CA ASP A 107 0.49 1.12 -19.40
C ASP A 107 1.08 2.51 -19.20
N PHE A 108 0.26 3.57 -19.18
CA PHE A 108 0.73 4.92 -18.85
C PHE A 108 1.09 5.01 -17.36
N ALA A 109 0.24 4.48 -16.48
CA ALA A 109 0.51 4.41 -15.04
C ALA A 109 1.77 3.55 -14.75
N LYS A 110 1.97 2.44 -15.46
CA LYS A 110 3.20 1.63 -15.36
C LYS A 110 4.46 2.43 -15.67
N GLN A 111 4.41 3.32 -16.66
CA GLN A 111 5.56 4.17 -17.00
C GLN A 111 5.89 5.18 -15.88
N GLN A 112 4.86 5.75 -15.24
CA GLN A 112 5.03 6.70 -14.13
C GLN A 112 5.70 6.08 -12.90
N LEU A 113 5.51 4.78 -12.65
CA LEU A 113 6.13 4.07 -11.51
C LEU A 113 7.66 4.21 -11.50
N SER A 114 8.31 4.26 -12.67
CA SER A 114 9.76 4.32 -12.79
C SER A 114 10.37 5.50 -12.02
N ARG A 115 9.62 6.61 -11.86
CA ARG A 115 10.05 7.80 -11.11
C ARG A 115 10.15 7.56 -9.59
N TYR A 116 9.39 6.60 -9.09
CA TYR A 116 9.26 6.30 -7.66
C TYR A 116 10.05 5.05 -7.24
N TYR A 117 10.78 4.43 -8.17
CA TYR A 117 11.55 3.23 -7.91
C TYR A 117 12.71 3.52 -6.95
N ILE A 118 12.84 2.71 -5.89
CA ILE A 118 13.88 2.85 -4.88
C ILE A 118 14.80 1.63 -4.75
N GLY A 119 14.39 0.47 -5.28
CA GLY A 119 15.19 -0.76 -5.18
C GLY A 119 14.45 -2.03 -5.57
N ASP A 120 15.17 -3.15 -5.57
CA ASP A 120 14.61 -4.48 -5.79
C ASP A 120 14.33 -5.17 -4.45
N LEU A 121 13.26 -5.95 -4.42
CA LEU A 121 12.91 -6.75 -3.26
C LEU A 121 13.85 -7.95 -3.14
N VAL A 122 14.29 -8.24 -1.92
CA VAL A 122 15.06 -9.43 -1.57
C VAL A 122 14.26 -10.32 -0.63
N GLY A 123 14.16 -11.59 -1.00
CA GLY A 123 13.34 -12.58 -0.31
C GLY A 123 11.94 -12.72 -0.91
N PRO A 124 11.13 -13.67 -0.43
CA PRO A 124 9.84 -13.95 -1.02
C PRO A 124 8.89 -12.77 -0.85
N SER A 125 8.41 -12.22 -1.95
CA SER A 125 7.19 -11.42 -1.93
C SER A 125 5.98 -12.35 -1.76
N SER A 126 4.85 -11.83 -1.27
CA SER A 126 3.61 -12.61 -1.15
C SER A 126 3.14 -13.21 -2.49
N THR A 127 3.59 -12.65 -3.62
CA THR A 127 3.30 -13.12 -4.98
C THR A 127 4.26 -14.24 -5.42
N GLU A 128 5.51 -14.26 -4.93
CA GLU A 128 6.54 -15.23 -5.34
C GLU A 128 6.51 -16.56 -4.56
N GLN A 129 5.77 -16.64 -3.45
CA GLN A 129 5.58 -17.93 -2.76
C GLN A 129 4.66 -18.92 -3.49
N LYS A 130 4.18 -18.61 -4.71
CA LYS A 130 3.21 -19.47 -5.42
C LYS A 130 3.81 -20.64 -6.21
N THR A 131 5.14 -20.79 -6.34
CA THR A 131 5.71 -21.78 -7.30
C THR A 131 6.50 -22.96 -6.72
N GLN A 132 6.77 -23.10 -5.41
CA GLN A 132 7.50 -24.29 -4.91
C GLN A 132 7.01 -24.80 -3.54
N LEU A 133 6.47 -26.02 -3.57
CA LEU A 133 6.38 -27.05 -2.51
C LEU A 133 5.35 -26.93 -1.35
N SER A 134 4.24 -27.62 -1.58
CA SER A 134 3.67 -28.72 -0.79
C SER A 134 4.07 -28.96 0.69
N ASP A 135 3.00 -29.09 1.49
CA ASP A 135 2.79 -30.02 2.63
C ASP A 135 3.53 -29.76 3.95
N THR A 136 2.79 -29.31 4.98
CA THR A 136 2.67 -29.98 6.30
C THR A 136 1.69 -29.21 7.20
N THR A 137 0.50 -29.81 7.34
CA THR A 137 -0.41 -29.85 8.50
C THR A 137 -0.51 -28.65 9.47
N ALA A 138 -1.67 -27.97 9.44
CA ALA A 138 -2.45 -27.66 10.63
C ALA A 138 -3.94 -27.65 10.26
N VAL A 139 -4.70 -28.51 10.95
CA VAL A 139 -6.13 -28.76 10.76
C VAL A 139 -6.92 -27.59 11.33
N GLU A 140 -7.64 -26.84 10.48
CA GLU A 140 -8.97 -26.32 10.80
C GLU A 140 -9.83 -26.30 9.51
N GLN A 141 -11.09 -26.66 9.68
CA GLN A 141 -12.00 -27.13 8.64
C GLN A 141 -12.43 -26.00 7.69
N SER A 142 -11.68 -25.74 6.62
CA SER A 142 -12.19 -24.93 5.51
C SER A 142 -12.92 -25.83 4.48
N SER A 143 -14.25 -25.77 4.55
CA SER A 143 -15.23 -26.47 3.69
C SER A 143 -15.40 -25.80 2.31
N THR A 144 -14.42 -25.00 1.89
CA THR A 144 -14.49 -24.11 0.73
C THR A 144 -13.43 -24.45 -0.32
N CYS A 145 -13.75 -24.18 -1.59
CA CYS A 145 -12.82 -24.39 -2.72
C CYS A 145 -11.74 -23.32 -2.79
N LEU A 146 -12.07 -22.08 -2.41
CA LEU A 146 -11.11 -20.98 -2.32
C LEU A 146 -10.38 -21.05 -0.98
N LYS A 147 -9.04 -21.01 -1.02
CA LYS A 147 -8.17 -21.01 0.16
C LYS A 147 -7.62 -19.62 0.47
N GLY A 148 -7.88 -18.62 -0.38
CA GLY A 148 -7.47 -17.23 -0.16
C GLY A 148 -8.18 -16.22 -1.06
N MET A 149 -8.05 -14.94 -0.73
CA MET A 149 -8.74 -13.82 -1.39
C MET A 149 -8.30 -13.60 -2.87
N HIS A 150 -7.11 -14.05 -3.26
CA HIS A 150 -6.54 -13.85 -4.61
C HIS A 150 -6.19 -15.17 -5.31
N GLU A 151 -6.76 -16.28 -4.85
CA GLU A 151 -6.52 -17.59 -5.46
C GLU A 151 -7.45 -17.81 -6.65
N ALA A 152 -6.86 -18.06 -7.82
CA ALA A 152 -7.61 -18.42 -9.02
C ALA A 152 -8.11 -19.87 -8.90
N LEU A 153 -9.43 -20.06 -9.00
CA LEU A 153 -10.05 -21.38 -9.09
C LEU A 153 -10.42 -21.68 -10.53
N VAL A 154 -9.74 -22.65 -11.14
CA VAL A 154 -10.08 -23.14 -12.47
C VAL A 154 -11.38 -23.93 -12.39
N CYS A 155 -12.43 -23.51 -13.08
CA CYS A 155 -13.71 -24.21 -13.11
C CYS A 155 -14.03 -24.60 -14.55
N SER A 156 -14.69 -25.75 -14.75
CA SER A 156 -15.15 -26.15 -16.08
C SER A 156 -16.52 -25.55 -16.37
N LEU A 157 -16.69 -24.93 -17.54
CA LEU A 157 -18.00 -24.47 -17.99
C LEU A 157 -18.88 -25.69 -18.31
N GLN A 158 -19.99 -25.83 -17.59
CA GLN A 158 -20.95 -26.92 -17.78
C GLN A 158 -22.09 -26.51 -18.70
N GLU A 159 -22.60 -25.29 -18.53
CA GLU A 159 -23.77 -24.83 -19.28
C GLU A 159 -23.68 -23.34 -19.56
N ARG A 160 -24.15 -22.96 -20.75
CA ARG A 160 -24.40 -21.57 -21.14
C ARG A 160 -25.85 -21.45 -21.58
N THR A 161 -26.62 -20.65 -20.87
CA THR A 161 -28.03 -20.39 -21.17
C THR A 161 -28.21 -18.93 -21.55
N VAL A 162 -28.89 -18.65 -22.66
CA VAL A 162 -29.26 -17.28 -23.05
C VAL A 162 -30.54 -16.91 -22.31
N LEU A 163 -30.50 -15.89 -21.45
CA LEU A 163 -31.68 -15.42 -20.71
C LEU A 163 -32.41 -14.30 -21.46
N SER A 164 -31.66 -13.39 -22.08
CA SER A 164 -32.17 -12.27 -22.88
C SER A 164 -31.19 -11.93 -24.01
N ARG A 165 -31.41 -10.82 -24.73
CA ARG A 165 -30.50 -10.36 -25.79
C ARG A 165 -29.09 -10.04 -25.28
N ASP A 166 -28.96 -9.66 -24.02
CA ASP A 166 -27.72 -9.19 -23.40
C ASP A 166 -27.33 -9.95 -22.12
N SER A 167 -28.20 -10.84 -21.63
CA SER A 167 -27.96 -11.60 -20.39
C SER A 167 -27.76 -13.08 -20.69
N TYR A 168 -26.67 -13.62 -20.17
CA TYR A 168 -26.31 -15.02 -20.24
C TYR A 168 -26.12 -15.57 -18.84
N LEU A 169 -26.63 -16.77 -18.59
CA LEU A 169 -26.33 -17.54 -17.40
C LEU A 169 -25.25 -18.58 -17.75
N PHE A 170 -24.12 -18.51 -17.07
CA PHE A 170 -23.07 -19.52 -17.17
C PHE A 170 -23.08 -20.35 -15.89
N ARG A 171 -23.09 -21.68 -16.03
CA ARG A 171 -22.94 -22.61 -14.92
C ARG A 171 -21.57 -23.27 -15.02
N PHE A 172 -20.80 -23.19 -13.95
CA PHE A 172 -19.48 -23.80 -13.85
C PHE A 172 -19.51 -24.89 -12.79
N SER A 173 -18.81 -26.00 -13.03
CA SER A 173 -18.55 -27.01 -11.99
C SER A 173 -17.29 -26.63 -11.23
N LEU A 174 -17.37 -26.74 -9.90
CA LEU A 174 -16.21 -26.60 -9.03
C LEU A 174 -15.28 -27.83 -9.18
N PRO A 175 -13.96 -27.68 -9.01
CA PRO A 175 -13.02 -28.82 -9.04
C PRO A 175 -13.25 -29.86 -7.94
N THR A 176 -13.90 -29.46 -6.86
CA THR A 176 -14.20 -30.28 -5.70
C THR A 176 -15.66 -30.06 -5.30
N ASP A 177 -16.28 -31.06 -4.67
CA ASP A 177 -17.66 -31.00 -4.17
C ASP A 177 -17.88 -30.04 -2.98
N LYS A 178 -16.91 -29.17 -2.71
CA LYS A 178 -16.95 -28.16 -1.67
C LYS A 178 -17.68 -26.91 -2.16
N SER A 179 -18.13 -26.08 -1.22
CA SER A 179 -18.74 -24.79 -1.55
C SER A 179 -17.69 -23.80 -2.09
N PHE A 180 -18.09 -22.82 -2.91
CA PHE A 180 -17.15 -21.84 -3.44
C PHE A 180 -16.50 -20.97 -2.34
N GLY A 181 -17.27 -20.59 -1.32
CA GLY A 181 -16.75 -19.98 -0.09
C GLY A 181 -16.59 -18.47 -0.07
N LEU A 182 -17.18 -17.73 -1.03
CA LEU A 182 -17.15 -16.27 -0.98
C LEU A 182 -18.30 -15.68 -0.15
N PRO A 183 -18.03 -14.70 0.73
CA PRO A 183 -19.07 -13.94 1.38
C PRO A 183 -19.82 -13.04 0.39
N ILE A 184 -21.05 -12.65 0.74
CA ILE A 184 -21.89 -11.77 -0.07
C ILE A 184 -21.21 -10.40 -0.25
N GLY A 185 -21.34 -9.82 -1.44
CA GLY A 185 -20.79 -8.50 -1.78
C GLY A 185 -19.35 -8.51 -2.29
N GLN A 186 -18.74 -9.69 -2.44
CA GLN A 186 -17.44 -9.83 -3.09
C GLN A 186 -17.62 -9.96 -4.61
N HIS A 187 -16.81 -9.20 -5.35
CA HIS A 187 -16.74 -9.34 -6.80
C HIS A 187 -15.73 -10.42 -7.17
N ILE A 188 -16.05 -11.20 -8.20
CA ILE A 188 -15.15 -12.18 -8.79
C ILE A 188 -14.68 -11.68 -10.14
N ARG A 189 -13.42 -11.99 -10.45
CA ARG A 189 -12.88 -11.85 -11.80
C ARG A 189 -12.99 -13.20 -12.50
N ILE A 190 -13.55 -13.19 -13.70
CA ILE A 190 -13.66 -14.36 -14.55
C ILE A 190 -12.67 -14.18 -15.70
N THR A 191 -11.69 -15.08 -15.76
CA THR A 191 -10.73 -15.15 -16.87
C THR A 191 -10.97 -16.44 -17.64
N ALA A 192 -11.06 -16.35 -18.97
CA ALA A 192 -11.26 -17.48 -19.86
C ALA A 192 -10.47 -17.27 -21.14
N GLU A 193 -10.03 -18.36 -21.77
CA GLU A 193 -9.49 -18.31 -23.13
C GLU A 193 -10.61 -18.58 -24.13
N ILE A 194 -10.85 -17.63 -25.04
CA ILE A 194 -11.86 -17.73 -26.09
C ILE A 194 -11.12 -17.56 -27.41
N ASP A 195 -11.20 -18.58 -28.28
CA ASP A 195 -10.53 -18.61 -29.59
C ASP A 195 -9.02 -18.31 -29.50
N GLY A 196 -8.36 -18.80 -28.44
CA GLY A 196 -6.93 -18.59 -28.19
C GLY A 196 -6.56 -17.21 -27.68
N SER A 197 -7.54 -16.34 -27.39
CA SER A 197 -7.32 -15.04 -26.76
C SER A 197 -7.80 -15.04 -25.31
N PRO A 198 -6.98 -14.62 -24.35
CA PRO A 198 -7.41 -14.48 -22.97
C PRO A 198 -8.39 -13.31 -22.84
N VAL A 199 -9.55 -13.58 -22.26
CA VAL A 199 -10.60 -12.60 -21.94
C VAL A 199 -10.77 -12.57 -20.44
N SER A 200 -10.78 -11.37 -19.85
CA SER A 200 -11.04 -11.16 -18.42
C SER A 200 -12.20 -10.18 -18.23
N ARG A 201 -13.11 -10.52 -17.31
CA ARG A 201 -14.28 -9.72 -16.92
C ARG A 201 -14.48 -9.70 -15.41
#